data_AF-A0A2I0II09-F1
#
_entry.id   AF-A0A2I0II09-F1
#
_cell.length_a   1.000
_cell.length_b   1.000
_cell.length_c   1.000
_cell.angle_alpha   90.00
_cell.angle_beta   90.00
_cell.angle_gamma   90.00
#
_symmetry.space_group_name_H-M   'P 1'
#
loop_
_entity.id
_entity.type
_entity.pdbx_description
1 polymer ?
#
loop_
_entity_poly.entity_id
_entity_poly.type
_entity_poly.pdbx_seq_one_letter_code
_entity_poly.pdbx_strand_id
1 'polypeptide(L)'
;MLHEINSPVENQIRNGRPRGDVRGKNQLLPRYWPRITDQELQQISGDSNSVITPLFEKMLSASDAGKVGRLVLPKKCAEAYFPPISQPEGLPLKVQDAKGSEWTFQFRFWPNNNSRMYVLEGVTPCIQSMQLQAGDIGN
;
A
#
# COMPACT_ATOMS: atom_id res chain seq x y z
N MET A 1 38.44 -40.17 23.77
CA MET A 1 38.27 -41.47 23.10
C MET A 1 37.16 -41.29 22.09
N LEU A 2 37.52 -41.37 20.80
CA LEU A 2 36.64 -41.17 19.65
C LEU A 2 35.67 -42.35 19.52
N HIS A 3 34.51 -42.11 18.91
CA HIS A 3 34.09 -42.88 17.73
C HIS A 3 32.95 -42.13 17.01
N GLU A 4 33.30 -41.54 15.87
CA GLU A 4 32.40 -41.26 14.74
C GLU A 4 32.04 -42.57 14.04
N ILE A 5 30.84 -42.63 13.46
CA ILE A 5 30.56 -43.33 12.20
C ILE A 5 29.65 -42.44 11.33
N ASN A 6 30.21 -41.97 10.20
CA ASN A 6 29.59 -41.38 9.00
C ASN A 6 28.69 -42.43 8.28
N SER A 7 27.65 -42.16 7.48
CA SER A 7 27.48 -41.27 6.30
C SER A 7 26.04 -41.45 5.71
N PRO A 8 25.67 -41.00 4.48
CA PRO A 8 25.00 -39.72 4.18
C PRO A 8 23.62 -39.89 3.46
N VAL A 9 22.80 -38.84 3.38
CA VAL A 9 21.86 -38.69 2.24
C VAL A 9 21.51 -37.22 1.94
N GLU A 10 22.06 -36.78 0.81
CA GLU A 10 21.56 -35.90 -0.24
C GLU A 10 20.70 -34.65 0.08
N ASN A 11 21.34 -33.50 -0.19
CA ASN A 11 20.85 -32.35 -0.94
C ASN A 11 19.41 -32.42 -1.46
N GLN A 12 18.54 -31.59 -0.86
CA GLN A 12 17.47 -30.95 -1.62
C GLN A 12 17.67 -29.44 -1.60
N ILE A 13 18.27 -28.96 -2.68
CA ILE A 13 18.23 -27.57 -3.13
C ILE A 13 16.76 -27.21 -3.32
N ARG A 14 16.16 -26.62 -2.29
CA ARG A 14 14.86 -25.97 -2.42
C ARG A 14 15.10 -24.62 -3.07
N ASN A 15 14.99 -24.57 -4.39
CA ASN A 15 14.79 -23.34 -5.14
C ASN A 15 13.53 -22.64 -4.58
N GLY A 16 13.77 -21.75 -3.60
CA GLY A 16 12.76 -20.86 -3.07
C GLY A 16 12.39 -19.88 -4.16
N ARG A 17 11.32 -20.18 -4.91
CA ARG A 17 10.59 -19.20 -5.70
C ARG A 17 10.35 -17.96 -4.82
N PRO A 18 10.56 -16.73 -5.30
CA PRO A 18 10.16 -15.56 -4.55
C PRO A 18 8.63 -15.67 -4.41
N ARG A 19 8.18 -15.94 -3.18
CA ARG A 19 6.76 -15.90 -2.85
C ARG A 19 6.38 -14.43 -2.92
N GLY A 20 6.00 -13.98 -4.12
CA GLY A 20 5.18 -12.79 -4.26
C GLY A 20 3.98 -12.97 -3.32
N ASP A 21 3.74 -11.97 -2.50
CA ASP A 21 2.76 -12.01 -1.41
C ASP A 21 1.33 -12.17 -1.97
N VAL A 22 0.92 -13.43 -2.20
CA VAL A 22 -0.42 -13.79 -2.74
C VAL A 22 -1.53 -13.53 -1.72
N ARG A 23 -1.19 -13.30 -0.44
CA ARG A 23 -2.17 -13.26 0.64
C ARG A 23 -3.02 -11.98 0.65
N GLY A 24 -2.48 -10.87 0.14
CA GLY A 24 -3.20 -9.59 0.02
C GLY A 24 -4.14 -9.50 -1.18
N LYS A 25 -3.71 -9.98 -2.35
CA LYS A 25 -4.46 -9.85 -3.62
C LYS A 25 -5.79 -10.62 -3.62
N ASN A 26 -5.83 -11.81 -3.01
CA ASN A 26 -7.03 -12.67 -2.99
C ASN A 26 -8.20 -12.09 -2.18
N GLN A 27 -7.99 -11.01 -1.41
CA GLN A 27 -9.01 -10.41 -0.55
C GLN A 27 -9.55 -9.08 -1.07
N LEU A 28 -8.86 -8.45 -2.03
CA LEU A 28 -9.29 -7.18 -2.62
C LEU A 28 -10.41 -7.40 -3.64
N LEU A 29 -11.31 -6.43 -3.72
CA LEU A 29 -12.29 -6.40 -4.80
C LEU A 29 -11.60 -5.97 -6.11
N PRO A 30 -12.02 -6.47 -7.29
CA PRO A 30 -11.38 -6.15 -8.57
C PRO A 30 -11.19 -4.65 -8.86
N ARG A 31 -12.13 -3.81 -8.40
CA ARG A 31 -12.06 -2.34 -8.50
C ARG A 31 -10.89 -1.68 -7.76
N TYR A 32 -10.20 -2.42 -6.89
CA TYR A 32 -9.05 -1.94 -6.13
C TYR A 32 -7.74 -2.58 -6.57
N TRP A 33 -7.75 -3.42 -7.62
CA TRP A 33 -6.53 -3.95 -8.19
C TRP A 33 -5.73 -2.79 -8.82
N PRO A 34 -4.45 -2.61 -8.46
CA PRO A 34 -3.55 -1.72 -9.19
C PRO A 34 -3.58 -1.95 -10.71
N ARG A 35 -3.79 -0.89 -11.49
CA ARG A 35 -3.77 -0.96 -12.96
C ARG A 35 -2.49 -0.43 -13.58
N ILE A 36 -1.51 -0.08 -12.74
CA ILE A 36 -0.21 0.42 -13.17
C ILE A 36 0.51 -0.59 -14.07
N THR A 37 1.11 -0.10 -15.14
CA THR A 37 1.86 -0.87 -16.12
C THR A 37 3.32 -1.06 -15.71
N ASP A 38 3.98 -2.08 -16.27
CA ASP A 38 5.42 -2.30 -16.03
C ASP A 38 6.28 -1.11 -16.47
N GLN A 39 5.85 -0.38 -17.51
CA GLN A 39 6.55 0.80 -18.00
C GLN A 39 6.47 1.97 -17.01
N GLU A 40 5.29 2.20 -16.40
CA GLU A 40 5.12 3.21 -15.35
C GLU A 40 5.91 2.84 -14.09
N LEU A 41 5.95 1.54 -13.73
CA LEU A 41 6.76 1.07 -12.61
C LEU A 41 8.26 1.33 -12.82
N GLN A 42 8.77 1.12 -14.04
CA GLN A 42 10.16 1.45 -14.37
C GLN A 42 10.44 2.95 -14.25
N GLN A 43 9.50 3.80 -14.65
CA GLN A 43 9.64 5.26 -14.53
C GLN A 43 9.69 5.71 -13.06
N ILE A 44 8.88 5.11 -12.19
CA ILE A 44 8.88 5.44 -10.74
C ILE A 44 10.13 4.88 -10.05
N SER A 45 10.58 3.69 -10.46
CA SER A 45 11.81 3.10 -9.90
C SER A 45 13.03 3.96 -10.20
N GLY A 46 13.03 4.67 -11.34
CA GLY A 46 14.18 5.43 -11.83
C GLY A 46 15.43 4.55 -11.88
N ASP A 47 16.55 5.09 -11.43
CA ASP A 47 17.84 4.38 -11.34
C ASP A 47 18.00 3.59 -10.02
N SER A 48 16.98 3.62 -9.15
CA SER A 48 17.00 2.85 -7.91
C SER A 48 16.85 1.38 -8.25
N ASN A 49 17.71 0.51 -7.71
CA ASN A 49 17.50 -0.95 -7.72
C ASN A 49 16.36 -1.39 -6.78
N SER A 50 15.32 -0.56 -6.64
CA SER A 50 14.19 -0.75 -5.74
C SER A 50 13.09 -1.53 -6.43
N VAL A 51 12.54 -2.54 -5.76
CA VAL A 51 11.39 -3.27 -6.26
C VAL A 51 10.12 -2.52 -5.86
N ILE A 52 9.42 -1.93 -6.83
CA ILE A 52 8.11 -1.31 -6.59
C ILE A 52 7.03 -2.38 -6.59
N THR A 53 6.28 -2.45 -5.51
CA THR A 53 5.14 -3.37 -5.36
C THR A 53 3.84 -2.58 -5.34
N PRO A 54 3.01 -2.66 -6.39
CA PRO A 54 1.68 -2.04 -6.39
C PRO A 54 0.78 -2.66 -5.32
N LEU A 55 0.17 -1.84 -4.47
CA LEU A 55 -0.61 -2.30 -3.30
C LEU A 55 -2.12 -2.33 -3.57
N PHE A 56 -2.70 -1.20 -3.96
CA PHE A 56 -4.09 -1.07 -4.37
C PHE A 56 -4.29 0.22 -5.19
N GLU A 57 -5.42 0.31 -5.87
CA GLU A 57 -5.86 1.53 -6.55
C GLU A 57 -7.19 2.00 -5.97
N LYS A 58 -7.41 3.32 -5.92
CA LYS A 58 -8.70 3.88 -5.52
C LYS A 58 -9.03 5.06 -6.44
N MET A 59 -10.23 5.01 -7.02
CA MET A 59 -10.87 6.16 -7.66
C MET A 59 -11.35 7.17 -6.61
N LEU A 60 -10.97 8.43 -6.79
CA LEU A 60 -11.37 9.53 -5.92
C LEU A 60 -12.86 9.82 -6.07
N SER A 61 -13.58 9.87 -4.97
CA SER A 61 -14.95 10.38 -4.93
C SER A 61 -14.95 11.91 -4.87
N ALA A 62 -16.10 12.52 -5.13
CA ALA A 62 -16.30 13.97 -4.96
C ALA A 62 -15.96 14.45 -3.54
N SER A 63 -16.18 13.63 -2.51
CA SER A 63 -15.79 13.96 -1.14
C SER A 63 -14.28 13.92 -0.92
N ASP A 64 -13.56 13.01 -1.60
CA ASP A 64 -12.11 12.91 -1.44
C ASP A 64 -11.40 14.13 -2.06
N ALA A 65 -11.85 14.56 -3.24
CA ALA A 65 -11.38 15.78 -3.92
C ALA A 65 -12.02 17.07 -3.36
N GLY A 66 -12.81 16.96 -2.30
CA GLY A 66 -13.53 18.07 -1.70
C GLY A 66 -12.68 18.89 -0.71
N LYS A 67 -13.25 20.01 -0.25
CA LYS A 67 -12.58 20.93 0.70
C LYS A 67 -12.33 20.37 2.09
N VAL A 68 -12.94 19.23 2.41
CA VAL A 68 -12.85 18.56 3.71
C VAL A 68 -11.43 18.01 3.95
N GLY A 69 -10.68 17.69 2.90
CA GLY A 69 -9.29 17.25 3.02
C GLY A 69 -9.14 15.88 3.66
N ARG A 70 -10.08 14.97 3.41
CA ARG A 70 -10.07 13.60 3.91
C ARG A 70 -10.28 12.61 2.77
N LEU A 71 -9.42 11.60 2.68
CA LEU A 71 -9.55 10.49 1.75
C LEU A 71 -9.99 9.23 2.50
N VAL A 72 -11.13 8.65 2.10
CA VAL A 72 -11.65 7.43 2.75
C VAL A 72 -11.01 6.17 2.16
N LEU A 73 -10.27 5.40 2.95
CA LEU A 73 -9.62 4.19 2.45
C LEU A 73 -10.59 2.99 2.39
N PRO A 74 -10.50 2.12 1.36
CA PRO A 74 -11.20 0.84 1.40
C PRO A 74 -10.69 0.03 2.59
N LYS A 75 -11.59 -0.40 3.48
CA LYS A 75 -11.23 -1.07 4.74
C LYS A 75 -10.22 -2.19 4.55
N LYS A 76 -10.48 -3.11 3.61
CA LYS A 76 -9.58 -4.24 3.33
C LYS A 76 -8.20 -3.80 2.85
N CYS A 77 -8.09 -2.72 2.07
CA CYS A 77 -6.79 -2.19 1.65
C CYS A 77 -6.04 -1.57 2.83
N ALA A 78 -6.73 -0.80 3.67
CA ALA A 78 -6.15 -0.19 4.86
C ALA A 78 -5.60 -1.26 5.82
N GLU A 79 -6.39 -2.29 6.12
CA GLU A 79 -6.00 -3.37 7.02
C GLU A 79 -4.89 -4.28 6.45
N ALA A 80 -4.78 -4.40 5.12
CA ALA A 80 -3.77 -5.24 4.48
C ALA A 80 -2.40 -4.57 4.34
N TYR A 81 -2.37 -3.25 4.12
CA TYR A 81 -1.17 -2.58 3.61
C TYR A 81 -0.69 -1.38 4.45
N PHE A 82 -1.53 -0.81 5.30
CA PHE A 82 -1.11 0.30 6.16
C PHE A 82 -0.63 -0.22 7.52
N PRO A 83 0.22 0.55 8.24
CA PRO A 83 0.61 0.20 9.59
C PRO A 83 -0.61 -0.05 10.49
N PRO A 84 -0.64 -1.12 11.30
CA PRO A 84 -1.78 -1.39 12.17
C PRO A 84 -1.91 -0.29 13.23
N ILE A 85 -3.14 0.20 13.42
CA ILE A 85 -3.47 1.20 14.45
C ILE A 85 -4.53 0.65 15.41
N SER A 86 -4.29 0.83 16.70
CA SER A 86 -5.20 0.39 17.77
C SER A 86 -6.10 1.53 18.28
N GLN A 87 -5.62 2.78 18.22
CA GLN A 87 -6.32 3.95 18.71
C GLN A 87 -6.94 4.78 17.56
N PRO A 88 -8.12 5.40 17.74
CA PRO A 88 -8.81 6.19 16.70
C PRO A 88 -8.02 7.39 16.19
N GLU A 89 -7.06 7.90 16.96
CA GLU A 89 -6.19 9.01 16.59
C GLU A 89 -5.22 8.60 15.49
N GLY A 90 -4.85 7.32 15.43
CA GLY A 90 -3.94 6.78 14.42
C GLY A 90 -2.52 7.32 14.54
N LEU A 91 -1.86 7.54 13.40
CA LEU A 91 -0.46 7.97 13.31
C LEU A 91 -0.20 8.84 12.06
N PRO A 92 0.83 9.70 12.10
CA PRO A 92 1.32 10.38 10.90
C PRO A 92 1.98 9.36 9.96
N LEU A 93 1.63 9.43 8.68
CA LEU A 93 2.14 8.60 7.61
C LEU A 93 2.86 9.46 6.59
N LYS A 94 4.16 9.19 6.39
CA LYS A 94 4.94 9.81 5.32
C LYS A 94 4.80 9.00 4.03
N VAL A 95 4.53 9.69 2.93
CA VAL A 95 4.36 9.09 1.60
C VAL A 95 5.11 9.95 0.59
N GLN A 96 5.83 9.32 -0.33
CA GLN A 96 6.46 9.99 -1.45
C GLN A 96 5.63 9.77 -2.71
N ASP A 97 5.44 10.81 -3.51
CA ASP A 97 4.79 10.71 -4.82
C ASP A 97 5.76 10.30 -5.93
N ALA A 98 5.23 10.02 -7.13
CA ALA A 98 6.02 9.63 -8.30
C ALA A 98 7.01 10.71 -8.78
N LYS A 99 6.86 11.97 -8.33
CA LYS A 99 7.77 13.09 -8.63
C LYS A 99 8.83 13.28 -7.54
N GLY A 100 8.81 12.45 -6.50
CA GLY A 100 9.73 12.51 -5.37
C GLY A 100 9.30 13.45 -4.24
N SER A 101 8.14 14.10 -4.32
CA SER A 101 7.67 15.02 -3.26
C SER A 101 7.20 14.22 -2.05
N GLU A 102 7.57 14.67 -0.85
CA GLU A 102 7.13 14.05 0.40
C GLU A 102 5.85 14.71 0.93
N TRP A 103 4.91 13.86 1.33
CA TRP A 103 3.64 14.22 1.93
C TRP A 103 3.52 13.58 3.30
N THR A 104 2.97 14.29 4.28
CA THR A 104 2.61 13.70 5.58
C THR A 104 1.09 13.77 5.74
N PHE A 105 0.47 12.61 5.93
CA PHE A 105 -0.97 12.49 6.17
C PHE A 105 -1.22 11.97 7.57
N GLN A 106 -2.37 12.30 8.16
CA GLN A 106 -2.82 11.60 9.37
C GLN A 106 -3.59 10.34 8.96
N PHE A 107 -3.00 9.16 9.14
CA PHE A 107 -3.69 7.89 8.94
C PHE A 107 -4.40 7.49 10.22
N ARG A 108 -5.73 7.41 10.17
CA ARG A 108 -6.55 7.15 11.36
C ARG A 108 -7.83 6.38 11.02
N PHE A 109 -8.64 6.07 12.04
CA PHE A 109 -9.96 5.52 11.83
C PHE A 109 -11.03 6.23 12.65
N TRP A 110 -12.26 6.21 12.14
CA TRP A 110 -13.47 6.51 12.92
C TRP A 110 -14.18 5.21 13.30
N PRO A 111 -14.71 5.12 14.54
CA PRO A 111 -15.63 4.05 14.89
C PRO A 111 -16.83 4.04 13.95
N ASN A 112 -17.22 2.85 13.46
CA ASN A 112 -18.39 2.68 12.60
C ASN A 112 -19.08 1.37 12.98
N ASN A 113 -20.11 1.46 13.83
CA ASN A 113 -20.72 0.29 14.50
C ASN A 113 -19.63 -0.58 15.18
N ASN A 114 -19.65 -1.90 14.95
CA ASN A 114 -18.62 -2.83 15.42
C ASN A 114 -17.40 -2.90 14.48
N SER A 115 -17.18 -1.88 13.66
CA SER A 115 -16.14 -1.81 12.64
C SER A 115 -15.43 -0.45 12.67
N ARG A 116 -14.54 -0.24 11.71
CA ARG A 116 -13.73 0.96 11.52
C ARG A 116 -13.90 1.50 10.10
N MET A 117 -13.87 2.83 9.97
CA MET A 117 -13.75 3.54 8.70
C MET A 117 -12.41 4.25 8.68
N TYR A 118 -11.52 3.85 7.77
CA TYR A 118 -10.16 4.38 7.70
C TYR A 118 -10.08 5.61 6.82
N VAL A 119 -9.31 6.60 7.24
CA VAL A 119 -9.13 7.86 6.52
C VAL A 119 -7.68 8.33 6.53
N LEU A 120 -7.29 9.03 5.47
CA LEU A 120 -6.13 9.92 5.45
C LEU A 120 -6.63 11.36 5.56
N GLU A 121 -6.16 12.11 6.55
CA GLU A 121 -6.44 13.54 6.69
C GLU A 121 -5.24 14.37 6.23
N GLY A 122 -5.52 15.59 5.76
CA GLY A 122 -4.49 16.49 5.24
C GLY A 122 -4.17 16.27 3.76
N VAL A 123 -5.07 15.63 3.00
CA VAL A 123 -4.83 15.29 1.58
C VAL A 123 -5.00 16.47 0.62
N THR A 124 -5.62 17.59 1.04
CA THR A 124 -5.94 18.72 0.15
C THR A 124 -4.71 19.27 -0.59
N PRO A 125 -3.57 19.56 0.06
CA PRO A 125 -2.40 20.08 -0.65
C PRO A 125 -1.86 19.10 -1.69
N CYS A 126 -1.86 17.80 -1.37
CA CYS A 126 -1.43 16.73 -2.28
C CYS A 126 -2.34 16.65 -3.51
N ILE A 127 -3.67 16.59 -3.29
CA ILE A 127 -4.67 16.53 -4.38
C ILE A 127 -4.55 17.76 -5.29
N GLN A 128 -4.39 18.96 -4.71
CA GLN A 128 -4.25 20.20 -5.48
C GLN A 128 -2.94 20.25 -6.27
N SER A 129 -1.82 19.85 -5.66
CA SER A 129 -0.51 19.82 -6.31
C SER A 129 -0.48 18.84 -7.49
N MET A 130 -1.17 17.70 -7.35
CA MET A 130 -1.31 16.69 -8.40
C MET A 130 -2.45 17.01 -9.39
N GLN A 131 -3.20 18.10 -9.17
CA GLN A 131 -4.35 18.50 -9.99
C GLN A 131 -5.44 17.43 -10.13
N LEU A 132 -5.61 16.60 -9.08
CA LEU A 132 -6.57 15.49 -9.08
C LEU A 132 -8.00 15.97 -8.82
N GLN A 133 -8.95 15.32 -9.48
CA GLN A 133 -10.38 15.57 -9.41
C GLN A 133 -11.17 14.30 -9.06
N ALA A 134 -12.47 14.46 -8.82
CA ALA A 134 -13.36 13.32 -8.62
C ALA A 134 -13.43 12.45 -9.89
N GLY A 135 -13.31 11.14 -9.73
CA GLY A 135 -13.21 10.19 -10.84
C GLY A 135 -11.78 9.85 -11.23
N ASP A 136 -10.79 10.65 -10.81
CA ASP A 136 -9.39 10.34 -11.07
C ASP A 136 -8.93 9.17 -10.20
N ILE A 137 -8.03 8.38 -10.77
CA ILE A 137 -7.18 7.42 -10.09
C ILE A 137 -5.78 8.04 -10.08
N GLY A 138 -5.08 8.04 -8.95
CA GLY A 138 -3.78 8.72 -8.85
C GLY A 138 -2.80 8.19 -9.91
N ASN A 139 -2.28 9.08 -10.76
CA ASN A 139 -1.21 8.81 -11.72
C ASN A 139 0.14 9.23 -11.15
#